data_AF-A0AAV3PK64-F1
#
_entry.id   AF-A0AAV3PK64-F1
#
_cell.length_a   1.000
_cell.length_b   1.000
_cell.length_c   1.000
_cell.angle_alpha   90.00
_cell.angle_beta   90.00
_cell.angle_gamma   90.00
#
_symmetry.space_group_name_H-M   'P 1'
#
loop_
_entity.id
_entity.type
_entity.pdbx_description
1 polymer ?
#
loop_
_entity_poly.entity_id
_entity_poly.type
_entity_poly.pdbx_seq_one_letter_code
_entity_poly.pdbx_strand_id
1 'polypeptide(L)'
;MDSQMNDITVRRSESWSRTNSVNSSRRHSSRLSFSCIPQLDDAESDSVSEAGDIGDRVVHSNRYSDSGRNPLANVAEESGFILKEVTSPLPTDAILRDGEKREDEKKISLLLDYMLYLDFQAIGGILGVLTRYGLQKLFGPGIIGATSNQSYMYLDLPCNMVGCFLMGWFGVVFKKDITDFSEHLAIGITTGFLGSLTTFSGWNQKMLELSVEGRWVFTILGLLLGLFLVAYSIIFGVETASYVKCLYMRSKVIPVSAESRRQGSFNGNIMKQHPIFLIVLLMMILGGLWCMSGVLENKEFKDGGSRAQLWLACIVGPFGVWIRWYLARLNGRGLGKSGSLKWLPFGTLIANVSAACTMAALASLKRTVKTTNCDTIVTALQFGLLGCLSTVSTYMAEFNAMRESGCNWRAYAYAMSTHLPSFLLGTLIYSVPVWCNAFD
;
A
#
# COMPACT_ATOMS: atom_id res chain seq x y z
N MET A 1 41.98 -17.56 48.93
CA MET A 1 42.96 -17.57 50.03
C MET A 1 43.38 -16.14 50.35
N ASP A 2 42.74 -15.34 51.19
CA ASP A 2 41.46 -15.30 51.96
C ASP A 2 41.80 -14.46 53.22
N SER A 3 40.93 -13.65 53.84
CA SER A 3 39.57 -13.17 53.53
C SER A 3 39.24 -11.94 54.43
N GLN A 4 38.16 -11.19 54.12
CA GLN A 4 37.18 -10.54 55.05
C GLN A 4 37.65 -9.54 56.18
N MET A 5 36.81 -8.72 56.85
CA MET A 5 35.52 -8.04 56.53
C MET A 5 35.02 -7.13 57.71
N ASN A 6 34.64 -5.86 57.46
CA ASN A 6 33.64 -5.02 58.18
C ASN A 6 33.82 -4.69 59.72
N ASP A 7 33.07 -3.83 60.46
CA ASP A 7 31.95 -2.87 60.16
C ASP A 7 31.69 -1.74 61.22
N ILE A 8 30.80 -0.77 60.88
CA ILE A 8 29.77 -0.02 61.69
C ILE A 8 30.11 0.82 62.96
N THR A 9 29.59 2.08 63.03
CA THR A 9 28.76 2.65 64.16
C THR A 9 28.07 4.01 63.81
N VAL A 10 27.20 4.57 64.70
CA VAL A 10 25.90 5.22 64.32
C VAL A 10 25.33 6.29 65.32
N ARG A 11 24.44 7.22 64.86
CA ARG A 11 23.56 8.24 65.59
C ARG A 11 24.29 9.49 66.16
N ARG A 12 23.71 10.66 66.51
CA ARG A 12 22.37 11.38 66.60
C ARG A 12 22.70 12.93 66.64
N SER A 13 21.89 14.02 66.70
CA SER A 13 20.52 14.53 66.39
C SER A 13 20.49 16.07 66.77
N GLU A 14 19.46 16.93 66.91
CA GLU A 14 17.97 16.91 66.78
C GLU A 14 17.34 18.35 66.71
N SER A 15 16.17 18.49 66.05
CA SER A 15 14.97 19.36 66.31
C SER A 15 14.97 20.92 66.46
N TRP A 16 13.94 21.57 65.88
CA TRP A 16 13.04 22.63 66.43
C TRP A 16 11.91 22.99 65.40
N SER A 17 11.04 23.97 65.70
CA SER A 17 9.58 23.97 65.37
C SER A 17 9.03 24.84 64.21
N ARG A 18 7.93 24.34 63.56
CA ARG A 18 6.76 25.08 62.94
C ARG A 18 7.02 26.03 61.73
N THR A 19 6.10 26.28 60.76
CA THR A 19 4.76 25.76 60.37
C THR A 19 4.43 26.14 58.90
N ASN A 20 3.46 25.45 58.29
CA ASN A 20 2.76 25.78 57.02
C ASN A 20 3.60 25.65 55.71
N SER A 21 3.07 25.15 54.58
CA SER A 21 1.78 24.47 54.32
C SER A 21 1.86 23.55 53.07
N VAL A 22 0.84 22.70 52.88
CA VAL A 22 0.53 21.87 51.68
C VAL A 22 1.64 20.95 51.15
N ASN A 23 1.69 19.75 51.74
CA ASN A 23 2.03 18.51 51.02
C ASN A 23 0.89 18.22 50.00
N SER A 24 1.05 17.49 48.88
CA SER A 24 1.83 16.27 48.75
C SER A 24 2.08 15.79 47.31
N SER A 25 3.28 15.25 47.13
CA SER A 25 3.61 13.95 46.52
C SER A 25 2.70 13.35 45.44
N ARG A 26 3.25 13.23 44.22
CA ARG A 26 2.82 12.23 43.22
C ARG A 26 2.79 10.83 43.85
N ARG A 27 1.62 10.20 43.93
CA ARG A 27 1.47 8.77 44.19
C ARG A 27 1.00 8.05 42.93
N HIS A 28 1.81 7.11 42.47
CA HIS A 28 1.45 6.21 41.38
C HIS A 28 0.27 5.34 41.83
N SER A 29 -0.86 5.41 41.12
CA SER A 29 -1.99 4.48 41.32
C SER A 29 -2.55 4.04 39.97
N SER A 30 -2.12 2.86 39.54
CA SER A 30 -2.62 2.21 38.33
C SER A 30 -4.07 1.78 38.52
N ARG A 31 -5.01 2.53 37.95
CA ARG A 31 -6.41 2.11 37.78
C ARG A 31 -6.69 1.86 36.31
N LEU A 32 -7.00 0.61 35.97
CA LEU A 32 -7.58 0.24 34.68
C LEU A 32 -9.03 0.76 34.62
N SER A 33 -9.22 1.95 34.07
CA SER A 33 -10.55 2.49 33.74
C SER A 33 -10.82 2.27 32.25
N PHE A 34 -11.60 1.24 31.93
CA PHE A 34 -11.99 0.91 30.56
C PHE A 34 -13.12 1.86 30.11
N SER A 35 -12.76 3.07 29.69
CA SER A 35 -13.69 4.10 29.21
C SER A 35 -13.38 4.46 27.76
N CYS A 36 -13.97 3.73 26.82
CA CYS A 36 -13.91 4.08 25.40
C CYS A 36 -14.67 5.40 25.16
N ILE A 37 -14.04 6.35 24.45
CA ILE A 37 -14.63 7.65 24.09
C ILE A 37 -14.98 7.60 22.59
N PRO A 38 -16.27 7.44 22.21
CA PRO A 38 -16.62 7.09 20.82
C PRO A 38 -16.19 8.10 19.75
N GLN A 39 -16.09 9.39 20.10
CA GLN A 39 -15.81 10.46 19.11
C GLN A 39 -14.33 10.62 18.72
N LEU A 40 -13.39 9.98 19.41
CA LEU A 40 -11.98 9.95 19.00
C LEU A 40 -11.67 8.75 18.09
N ASP A 41 -12.33 7.61 18.36
CA ASP A 41 -12.08 6.34 17.67
C ASP A 41 -12.40 6.42 16.16
N ASP A 42 -13.44 7.17 15.77
CA ASP A 42 -13.84 7.36 14.37
C ASP A 42 -12.71 7.95 13.50
N ALA A 43 -12.19 9.13 13.88
CA ALA A 43 -11.18 9.84 13.10
C ALA A 43 -9.82 9.12 13.07
N GLU A 44 -9.45 8.47 14.18
CA GLU A 44 -8.25 7.62 14.21
C GLU A 44 -8.45 6.37 13.33
N SER A 45 -9.63 5.73 13.38
CA SER A 45 -9.94 4.55 12.55
C SER A 45 -9.93 4.83 11.05
N ASP A 46 -10.41 6.00 10.64
CA ASP A 46 -10.37 6.47 9.25
C ASP A 46 -8.90 6.57 8.79
N SER A 47 -8.06 7.30 9.52
CA SER A 47 -6.64 7.49 9.18
C SER A 47 -5.83 6.19 9.09
N VAL A 48 -6.15 5.21 9.95
CA VAL A 48 -5.48 3.89 10.00
C VAL A 48 -5.83 3.03 8.79
N SER A 49 -7.09 3.07 8.37
CA SER A 49 -7.58 2.33 7.19
C SER A 49 -7.07 2.90 5.87
N GLU A 50 -6.69 4.19 5.85
CA GLU A 50 -6.14 4.92 4.69
C GLU A 50 -4.59 4.93 4.64
N ALA A 51 -3.92 4.31 5.61
CA ALA A 51 -2.45 4.30 5.67
C ALA A 51 -1.79 3.64 4.44
N GLY A 52 -2.45 2.62 3.87
CA GLY A 52 -2.04 1.94 2.65
C GLY A 52 -2.39 2.70 1.37
N ASP A 53 -3.15 2.05 0.49
CA ASP A 53 -3.65 2.59 -0.77
C ASP A 53 -5.10 3.09 -0.58
N ILE A 54 -5.39 4.28 -1.08
CA ILE A 54 -6.70 4.95 -1.03
C ILE A 54 -7.45 4.89 -2.37
N GLY A 55 -6.83 4.32 -3.41
CA GLY A 55 -7.45 4.05 -4.71
C GLY A 55 -7.76 5.29 -5.54
N ASP A 56 -8.75 5.14 -6.43
CA ASP A 56 -9.24 6.21 -7.32
C ASP A 56 -9.79 7.46 -6.58
N ARG A 57 -9.95 7.41 -5.25
CA ARG A 57 -10.42 8.54 -4.42
C ARG A 57 -9.57 9.80 -4.57
N VAL A 58 -8.28 9.65 -4.87
CA VAL A 58 -7.34 10.77 -5.11
C VAL A 58 -7.82 11.67 -6.26
N VAL A 59 -8.37 11.06 -7.31
CA VAL A 59 -8.92 11.77 -8.49
C VAL A 59 -10.25 12.48 -8.15
N HIS A 60 -10.78 12.28 -6.94
CA HIS A 60 -12.05 12.84 -6.48
C HIS A 60 -11.92 13.77 -5.26
N SER A 61 -10.87 13.67 -4.44
CA SER A 61 -10.61 14.61 -3.33
C SER A 61 -10.35 16.03 -3.83
N ASN A 62 -9.63 16.19 -4.95
CA ASN A 62 -9.41 17.49 -5.59
C ASN A 62 -10.71 18.19 -6.05
N ARG A 63 -11.83 17.46 -6.18
CA ARG A 63 -13.16 18.05 -6.47
C ARG A 63 -13.68 18.92 -5.32
N TYR A 64 -13.31 18.63 -4.07
CA TYR A 64 -13.72 19.40 -2.89
C TYR A 64 -12.77 20.54 -2.55
N SER A 65 -11.46 20.39 -2.77
CA SER A 65 -10.46 21.43 -2.49
C SER A 65 -10.69 22.71 -3.31
N ASP A 66 -11.07 22.56 -4.58
CA ASP A 66 -11.44 23.67 -5.47
C ASP A 66 -12.81 24.30 -5.15
N SER A 67 -13.64 23.65 -4.32
CA SER A 67 -14.94 24.19 -3.89
C SER A 67 -14.75 25.19 -2.75
N GLY A 68 -13.95 26.23 -3.05
CA GLY A 68 -13.52 27.25 -2.11
C GLY A 68 -14.70 28.06 -1.57
N ARG A 69 -14.85 28.05 -0.24
CA ARG A 69 -15.83 28.83 0.53
C ARG A 69 -15.96 30.27 0.01
N ASN A 70 -17.14 30.66 -0.48
CA ASN A 70 -17.50 32.08 -0.69
C ASN A 70 -17.86 32.72 0.67
N PRO A 71 -17.05 33.64 1.24
CA PRO A 71 -17.28 34.19 2.58
C PRO A 71 -18.14 35.47 2.52
N LEU A 72 -19.19 35.47 1.69
CA LEU A 72 -19.91 36.69 1.27
C LEU A 72 -21.43 36.53 1.12
N ALA A 73 -22.02 35.45 1.64
CA ALA A 73 -23.45 35.15 1.50
C ALA A 73 -24.33 35.52 2.73
N ASN A 74 -23.74 36.06 3.81
CA ASN A 74 -24.42 36.24 5.11
C ASN A 74 -24.60 37.71 5.55
N VAL A 75 -24.69 38.67 4.62
CA VAL A 75 -25.08 40.07 4.93
C VAL A 75 -25.92 40.66 3.79
N ALA A 76 -27.21 40.29 3.70
CA ALA A 76 -28.18 40.92 2.78
C ALA A 76 -29.67 40.61 3.08
N GLU A 77 -30.09 40.41 4.34
CA GLU A 77 -31.51 40.34 4.72
C GLU A 77 -31.94 41.55 5.56
N GLU A 78 -32.08 42.72 4.92
CA GLU A 78 -33.01 43.75 5.38
C GLU A 78 -33.31 44.81 4.29
N SER A 79 -34.43 45.51 4.44
CA SER A 79 -34.94 46.60 3.58
C SER A 79 -35.24 46.25 2.10
N GLY A 80 -36.52 46.16 1.76
CA GLY A 80 -37.00 46.17 0.37
C GLY A 80 -37.47 47.56 -0.05
N PHE A 81 -37.18 47.98 -1.29
CA PHE A 81 -37.82 49.13 -1.93
C PHE A 81 -37.93 48.95 -3.44
N ILE A 82 -38.89 49.63 -4.08
CA ILE A 82 -39.23 49.50 -5.50
C ILE A 82 -38.60 50.65 -6.30
N LEU A 83 -38.01 50.37 -7.47
CA LEU A 83 -38.45 50.83 -8.81
C LEU A 83 -37.37 50.62 -9.91
N LYS A 84 -37.84 50.59 -11.17
CA LYS A 84 -37.12 50.86 -12.44
C LYS A 84 -36.26 49.75 -13.04
N GLU A 85 -36.96 48.92 -13.82
CA GLU A 85 -36.59 48.51 -15.17
C GLU A 85 -35.60 49.48 -15.88
N VAL A 86 -34.43 48.95 -16.27
CA VAL A 86 -33.53 49.53 -17.28
C VAL A 86 -33.06 48.40 -18.19
N THR A 87 -33.11 48.65 -19.50
CA THR A 87 -32.92 47.67 -20.58
C THR A 87 -31.52 47.08 -20.68
N SER A 88 -31.41 45.76 -20.49
CA SER A 88 -30.74 44.86 -21.45
C SER A 88 -30.93 43.39 -21.05
N PRO A 89 -31.14 42.47 -22.01
CA PRO A 89 -31.06 41.04 -21.74
C PRO A 89 -29.59 40.65 -21.58
N LEU A 90 -29.16 40.37 -20.35
CA LEU A 90 -27.88 39.71 -20.12
C LEU A 90 -27.93 38.34 -20.82
N PRO A 91 -26.93 37.96 -21.65
CA PRO A 91 -27.04 36.76 -22.48
C PRO A 91 -26.92 35.49 -21.63
N THR A 92 -28.05 34.97 -21.16
CA THR A 92 -28.15 33.71 -20.41
C THR A 92 -27.45 32.56 -21.14
N ASP A 93 -27.61 32.48 -22.47
CA ASP A 93 -26.95 31.49 -23.33
C ASP A 93 -25.42 31.58 -23.30
N ALA A 94 -24.84 32.77 -23.07
CA ALA A 94 -23.39 32.93 -22.95
C ALA A 94 -22.89 32.43 -21.58
N ILE A 95 -23.65 32.69 -20.51
CA ILE A 95 -23.33 32.20 -19.16
C ILE A 95 -23.50 30.68 -19.07
N LEU A 96 -24.56 30.13 -19.68
CA LEU A 96 -24.78 28.68 -19.79
C LEU A 96 -23.67 28.02 -20.60
N ARG A 97 -23.32 28.55 -21.78
CA ARG A 97 -22.21 28.01 -22.59
C ARG A 97 -20.84 28.12 -21.93
N ASP A 98 -20.61 29.16 -21.12
CA ASP A 98 -19.37 29.29 -20.36
C ASP A 98 -19.33 28.29 -19.18
N GLY A 99 -20.49 27.99 -18.57
CA GLY A 99 -20.66 26.89 -17.63
C GLY A 99 -20.38 25.52 -18.26
N GLU A 100 -21.07 25.18 -19.36
CA GLU A 100 -20.89 23.93 -20.11
C GLU A 100 -19.42 23.71 -20.51
N LYS A 101 -18.76 24.74 -21.06
CA LYS A 101 -17.34 24.68 -21.41
C LYS A 101 -16.44 24.42 -20.21
N ARG A 102 -16.66 25.11 -19.09
CA ARG A 102 -15.88 24.88 -17.85
C ARG A 102 -16.08 23.48 -17.30
N GLU A 103 -17.29 22.90 -17.42
CA GLU A 103 -17.53 21.50 -17.02
C GLU A 103 -16.81 20.51 -17.95
N ASP A 104 -16.87 20.71 -19.28
CA ASP A 104 -16.15 19.84 -20.22
C ASP A 104 -14.62 19.97 -20.11
N GLU A 105 -14.08 21.18 -19.92
CA GLU A 105 -12.64 21.38 -19.64
C GLU A 105 -12.20 20.72 -18.32
N LYS A 106 -13.03 20.79 -17.27
CA LYS A 106 -12.80 20.11 -15.98
C LYS A 106 -12.93 18.58 -16.08
N LYS A 107 -13.74 18.09 -17.01
CA LYS A 107 -13.93 16.65 -17.32
C LYS A 107 -12.79 16.09 -18.18
N ILE A 108 -12.29 16.86 -19.14
CA ILE A 108 -11.11 16.50 -19.96
C ILE A 108 -9.86 16.46 -19.06
N SER A 109 -9.63 17.48 -18.24
CA SER A 109 -8.48 17.50 -17.32
C SER A 109 -8.52 16.35 -16.30
N LEU A 110 -9.68 16.04 -15.71
CA LEU A 110 -9.84 14.87 -14.83
C LEU A 110 -9.57 13.54 -15.54
N LEU A 111 -9.95 13.40 -16.81
CA LEU A 111 -9.65 12.20 -17.61
C LEU A 111 -8.14 12.08 -17.89
N LEU A 112 -7.46 13.18 -18.23
CA LEU A 112 -6.00 13.20 -18.42
C LEU A 112 -5.25 12.83 -17.14
N ASP A 113 -5.70 13.33 -15.98
CA ASP A 113 -5.19 12.97 -14.65
C ASP A 113 -5.35 11.47 -14.37
N TYR A 114 -6.53 10.91 -14.67
CA TYR A 114 -6.80 9.48 -14.51
C TYR A 114 -5.89 8.62 -15.39
N MET A 115 -5.64 9.03 -16.64
CA MET A 115 -4.71 8.35 -17.55
C MET A 115 -3.26 8.40 -17.03
N LEU A 116 -2.80 9.53 -16.50
CA LEU A 116 -1.48 9.63 -15.83
C LEU A 116 -1.36 8.63 -14.68
N TYR A 117 -2.39 8.50 -13.83
CA TYR A 117 -2.39 7.53 -12.75
C TYR A 117 -2.30 6.09 -13.27
N LEU A 118 -3.03 5.73 -14.34
CA LEU A 118 -2.96 4.40 -14.96
C LEU A 118 -1.58 4.10 -15.56
N ASP A 119 -0.97 5.06 -16.27
CA ASP A 119 0.34 4.89 -16.93
C ASP A 119 1.47 4.71 -15.89
N PHE A 120 1.53 5.57 -14.87
CA PHE A 120 2.50 5.44 -13.77
C PHE A 120 2.35 4.11 -13.02
N GLN A 121 1.11 3.67 -12.78
CA GLN A 121 0.83 2.36 -12.17
C GLN A 121 1.25 1.18 -13.07
N ALA A 122 1.02 1.28 -14.38
CA ALA A 122 1.35 0.23 -15.33
C ALA A 122 2.87 0.04 -15.49
N ILE A 123 3.61 1.14 -15.69
CA ILE A 123 5.07 1.14 -15.77
C ILE A 123 5.68 0.63 -14.45
N GLY A 124 5.21 1.15 -13.31
CA GLY A 124 5.59 0.65 -11.98
C GLY A 124 5.32 -0.85 -11.84
N GLY A 125 4.14 -1.31 -12.26
CA GLY A 125 3.74 -2.72 -12.22
C GLY A 125 4.67 -3.64 -13.02
N ILE A 126 5.04 -3.26 -14.25
CA ILE A 126 5.99 -4.02 -15.08
C ILE A 126 7.35 -4.10 -14.39
N LEU A 127 7.87 -2.98 -13.86
CA LEU A 127 9.14 -2.96 -13.12
C LEU A 127 9.07 -3.82 -11.84
N GLY A 128 7.92 -3.87 -11.17
CA GLY A 128 7.68 -4.72 -10.00
C GLY A 128 7.71 -6.21 -10.34
N VAL A 129 7.06 -6.62 -11.45
CA VAL A 129 7.09 -8.00 -11.97
C VAL A 129 8.53 -8.43 -12.32
N LEU A 130 9.26 -7.58 -13.06
CA LEU A 130 10.66 -7.85 -13.43
C LEU A 130 11.56 -7.96 -12.19
N THR A 131 11.37 -7.09 -11.20
CA THR A 131 12.17 -7.10 -9.96
C THR A 131 11.84 -8.31 -9.09
N ARG A 132 10.55 -8.68 -8.96
CA ARG A 132 10.13 -9.92 -8.27
C ARG A 132 10.72 -11.15 -8.93
N TYR A 133 10.74 -11.24 -10.26
CA TYR A 133 11.39 -12.33 -10.98
C TYR A 133 12.91 -12.37 -10.73
N GLY A 134 13.58 -11.22 -10.79
CA GLY A 134 15.01 -11.10 -10.51
C GLY A 134 15.37 -11.57 -9.10
N LEU A 135 14.60 -11.15 -8.09
CA LEU A 135 14.78 -11.57 -6.70
C LEU A 135 14.48 -13.06 -6.48
N GLN A 136 13.43 -13.61 -7.09
CA GLN A 136 13.17 -15.06 -7.07
C GLN A 136 14.34 -15.88 -7.64
N LYS A 137 14.96 -15.42 -8.74
CA LYS A 137 16.13 -16.08 -9.34
C LYS A 137 17.39 -15.92 -8.49
N LEU A 138 17.61 -14.74 -7.90
CA LEU A 138 18.76 -14.41 -7.07
C LEU A 138 18.78 -15.21 -5.75
N PHE A 139 17.67 -15.20 -5.01
CA PHE A 139 17.59 -15.87 -3.70
C PHE A 139 17.26 -17.37 -3.80
N GLY A 140 16.69 -17.81 -4.92
CA GLY A 140 16.34 -19.20 -5.18
C GLY A 140 17.53 -20.16 -5.33
N PRO A 141 17.27 -21.44 -5.59
CA PRO A 141 18.26 -22.53 -5.52
C PRO A 141 19.39 -22.49 -6.54
N GLY A 142 19.33 -21.58 -7.53
CA GLY A 142 20.32 -21.48 -8.60
C GLY A 142 21.45 -20.46 -8.39
N ILE A 143 21.35 -19.57 -7.38
CA ILE A 143 22.37 -18.53 -7.13
C ILE A 143 22.74 -18.48 -5.64
N ILE A 144 21.89 -17.90 -4.76
CA ILE A 144 22.18 -17.83 -3.32
C ILE A 144 21.74 -19.11 -2.59
N GLY A 145 20.65 -19.76 -3.02
CA GLY A 145 20.14 -20.97 -2.38
C GLY A 145 19.40 -20.76 -1.05
N ALA A 146 19.06 -19.51 -0.70
CA ALA A 146 18.36 -19.18 0.53
C ALA A 146 16.87 -19.56 0.52
N THR A 147 16.24 -19.58 -0.66
CA THR A 147 14.81 -19.92 -0.81
C THR A 147 14.61 -21.13 -1.73
N SER A 148 13.52 -21.88 -1.50
CA SER A 148 13.22 -23.10 -2.26
C SER A 148 11.73 -23.41 -2.27
N ASN A 149 11.26 -24.03 -3.37
CA ASN A 149 9.88 -24.52 -3.53
C ASN A 149 9.48 -25.62 -2.53
N GLN A 150 10.44 -26.22 -1.82
CA GLN A 150 10.20 -27.25 -0.80
C GLN A 150 10.51 -26.78 0.64
N SER A 151 10.92 -25.52 0.82
CA SER A 151 11.23 -24.93 2.13
C SER A 151 10.07 -24.06 2.67
N TYR A 152 10.08 -23.79 3.97
CA TYR A 152 9.30 -22.72 4.58
C TYR A 152 9.78 -21.32 4.13
N MET A 153 11.05 -21.20 3.70
CA MET A 153 11.57 -20.02 2.99
C MET A 153 11.17 -20.09 1.51
N TYR A 154 9.95 -19.64 1.23
CA TYR A 154 9.35 -19.63 -0.11
C TYR A 154 9.98 -18.59 -1.05
N LEU A 155 9.89 -18.79 -2.37
CA LEU A 155 10.59 -17.96 -3.37
C LEU A 155 10.19 -16.48 -3.34
N ASP A 156 8.93 -16.15 -3.03
CA ASP A 156 8.46 -14.75 -2.94
C ASP A 156 8.83 -14.05 -1.61
N LEU A 157 9.34 -14.77 -0.60
CA LEU A 157 9.63 -14.18 0.72
C LEU A 157 10.62 -12.99 0.65
N PRO A 158 11.74 -13.04 -0.09
CA PRO A 158 12.66 -11.90 -0.21
C PRO A 158 12.02 -10.73 -0.95
N CYS A 159 11.18 -11.00 -1.96
CA CYS A 159 10.43 -10.00 -2.72
C CYS A 159 9.44 -9.27 -1.80
N ASN A 160 8.72 -10.03 -0.97
CA ASN A 160 7.80 -9.52 0.04
C ASN A 160 8.54 -8.69 1.12
N MET A 161 9.65 -9.19 1.66
CA MET A 161 10.46 -8.46 2.64
C MET A 161 11.01 -7.14 2.08
N VAL A 162 11.65 -7.16 0.91
CA VAL A 162 12.20 -5.96 0.26
C VAL A 162 11.08 -4.97 -0.09
N GLY A 163 9.95 -5.44 -0.61
CA GLY A 163 8.80 -4.59 -0.91
C GLY A 163 8.20 -3.93 0.34
N CYS A 164 8.08 -4.66 1.46
CA CYS A 164 7.61 -4.10 2.73
C CYS A 164 8.61 -3.10 3.34
N PHE A 165 9.92 -3.38 3.28
CA PHE A 165 10.97 -2.44 3.71
C PHE A 165 10.92 -1.12 2.93
N LEU A 166 10.87 -1.20 1.59
CA LEU A 166 10.76 -0.03 0.73
C LEU A 166 9.41 0.69 0.86
N MET A 167 8.35 0.00 1.29
CA MET A 167 7.07 0.63 1.64
C MET A 167 7.17 1.46 2.93
N GLY A 168 7.96 1.03 3.91
CA GLY A 168 8.29 1.84 5.08
C GLY A 168 9.04 3.14 4.72
N TRP A 169 9.93 3.07 3.72
CA TRP A 169 10.60 4.24 3.15
C TRP A 169 9.64 5.15 2.38
N PHE A 170 9.13 4.68 1.23
CA PHE A 170 8.44 5.53 0.26
C PHE A 170 6.93 5.65 0.52
N GLY A 171 6.30 4.62 1.09
CA GLY A 171 4.87 4.58 1.40
C GLY A 171 4.49 5.12 2.78
N VAL A 172 5.46 5.29 3.69
CA VAL A 172 5.24 5.87 5.03
C VAL A 172 6.09 7.13 5.23
N VAL A 173 7.41 7.00 5.43
CA VAL A 173 8.26 8.11 5.92
C VAL A 173 8.44 9.24 4.91
N PHE A 174 8.58 8.90 3.62
CA PHE A 174 8.74 9.85 2.51
C PHE A 174 7.46 10.06 1.68
N LYS A 175 6.32 9.45 2.05
CA LYS A 175 5.04 9.52 1.30
C LYS A 175 4.71 10.96 0.92
N LYS A 176 4.75 11.87 1.90
CA LYS A 176 4.48 13.29 1.69
C LYS A 176 5.52 13.98 0.79
N ASP A 177 6.82 13.79 1.01
CA ASP A 177 7.85 14.49 0.23
C ASP A 177 7.80 14.08 -1.26
N ILE A 178 7.36 12.85 -1.55
CA ILE A 178 7.13 12.35 -2.91
C ILE A 178 5.82 12.92 -3.48
N THR A 179 4.71 12.92 -2.73
CA THR A 179 3.43 13.53 -3.16
C THR A 179 3.55 15.02 -3.43
N ASP A 180 4.27 15.77 -2.58
CA ASP A 180 4.54 17.21 -2.74
C ASP A 180 5.34 17.51 -4.03
N PHE A 181 6.07 16.52 -4.58
CA PHE A 181 6.75 16.59 -5.88
C PHE A 181 5.86 16.08 -7.04
N SER A 182 5.21 14.92 -6.87
CA SER A 182 4.33 14.28 -7.84
C SER A 182 3.47 13.19 -7.19
N GLU A 183 2.16 13.43 -7.12
CA GLU A 183 1.19 12.45 -6.61
C GLU A 183 1.08 11.20 -7.50
N HIS A 184 1.10 11.36 -8.84
CA HIS A 184 1.14 10.22 -9.76
C HIS A 184 2.40 9.35 -9.57
N LEU A 185 3.56 9.96 -9.29
CA LEU A 185 4.79 9.21 -8.99
C LEU A 185 4.70 8.50 -7.63
N ALA A 186 4.11 9.12 -6.61
CA ALA A 186 3.88 8.49 -5.31
C ALA A 186 3.04 7.21 -5.47
N ILE A 187 1.95 7.25 -6.24
CA ILE A 187 1.11 6.08 -6.54
C ILE A 187 1.84 5.09 -7.49
N GLY A 188 2.58 5.57 -8.49
CA GLY A 188 3.39 4.72 -9.37
C GLY A 188 4.44 3.90 -8.61
N ILE A 189 5.09 4.49 -7.61
CA ILE A 189 6.04 3.81 -6.73
C ILE A 189 5.31 2.86 -5.75
N THR A 190 4.31 3.34 -5.02
CA THR A 190 3.68 2.56 -3.93
C THR A 190 2.68 1.52 -4.45
N THR A 191 1.61 1.96 -5.11
CA THR A 191 0.58 1.09 -5.71
C THR A 191 1.14 0.29 -6.90
N GLY A 192 1.90 0.93 -7.79
CA GLY A 192 2.47 0.28 -8.98
C GLY A 192 3.59 -0.69 -8.65
N PHE A 193 4.78 -0.13 -8.40
CA PHE A 193 6.03 -0.88 -8.22
C PHE A 193 6.06 -1.74 -6.95
N LEU A 194 5.92 -1.13 -5.78
CA LEU A 194 6.01 -1.86 -4.49
C LEU A 194 4.84 -2.83 -4.29
N GLY A 195 3.65 -2.50 -4.80
CA GLY A 195 2.53 -3.44 -4.87
C GLY A 195 2.92 -4.71 -5.62
N SER A 196 3.35 -4.57 -6.89
CA SER A 196 3.64 -5.66 -7.82
C SER A 196 4.94 -6.42 -7.57
N LEU A 197 5.88 -5.79 -6.87
CA LEU A 197 7.10 -6.42 -6.32
C LEU A 197 6.76 -7.47 -5.25
N THR A 198 5.69 -7.25 -4.49
CA THR A 198 5.18 -8.22 -3.52
C THR A 198 4.10 -9.11 -4.14
N THR A 199 3.79 -10.24 -3.50
CA THR A 199 2.60 -11.04 -3.81
C THR A 199 2.13 -11.79 -2.57
N PHE A 200 0.84 -11.59 -2.23
CA PHE A 200 0.16 -12.36 -1.20
C PHE A 200 -0.44 -13.65 -1.81
N SER A 201 -0.93 -13.58 -3.05
CA SER A 201 -1.51 -14.73 -3.75
C SER A 201 -0.47 -15.84 -3.97
N GLY A 202 0.75 -15.49 -4.43
CA GLY A 202 1.86 -16.43 -4.60
C GLY A 202 2.32 -17.08 -3.28
N TRP A 203 2.38 -16.29 -2.20
CA TRP A 203 2.65 -16.81 -0.86
C TRP A 203 1.58 -17.82 -0.42
N ASN A 204 0.29 -17.46 -0.50
CA ASN A 204 -0.81 -18.35 -0.13
C ASN A 204 -0.82 -19.63 -0.98
N GLN A 205 -0.64 -19.53 -2.30
CA GLN A 205 -0.55 -20.67 -3.20
C GLN A 205 0.62 -21.61 -2.85
N LYS A 206 1.80 -21.06 -2.53
CA LYS A 206 2.94 -21.89 -2.08
C LYS A 206 2.63 -22.60 -0.77
N MET A 207 1.90 -21.98 0.15
CA MET A 207 1.48 -22.64 1.40
C MET A 207 0.48 -23.78 1.16
N LEU A 208 -0.42 -23.65 0.18
CA LEU A 208 -1.34 -24.72 -0.26
C LEU A 208 -0.60 -25.89 -0.93
N GLU A 209 0.44 -25.61 -1.72
CA GLU A 209 1.29 -26.66 -2.29
C GLU A 209 2.04 -27.43 -1.20
N LEU A 210 2.59 -26.74 -0.19
CA LEU A 210 3.26 -27.39 0.94
C LEU A 210 2.30 -28.27 1.77
N SER A 211 1.03 -27.89 1.94
CA SER A 211 0.05 -28.73 2.65
C SER A 211 -0.45 -29.91 1.81
N VAL A 212 -0.57 -29.74 0.49
CA VAL A 212 -0.86 -30.83 -0.45
C VAL A 212 0.26 -31.88 -0.45
N GLU A 213 1.52 -31.45 -0.41
CA GLU A 213 2.69 -32.32 -0.25
C GLU A 213 2.87 -32.87 1.20
N GLY A 214 1.87 -32.70 2.07
CA GLY A 214 1.87 -33.20 3.45
C GLY A 214 2.84 -32.49 4.41
N ARG A 215 3.59 -31.48 3.96
CA ARG A 215 4.60 -30.75 4.73
C ARG A 215 3.99 -29.66 5.62
N TRP A 216 2.96 -30.01 6.39
CA TRP A 216 2.19 -29.11 7.25
C TRP A 216 3.04 -28.26 8.21
N VAL A 217 4.14 -28.79 8.73
CA VAL A 217 5.09 -28.01 9.55
C VAL A 217 5.70 -26.84 8.75
N PHE A 218 6.06 -27.05 7.48
CA PHE A 218 6.58 -25.99 6.62
C PHE A 218 5.48 -25.02 6.15
N THR A 219 4.23 -25.49 5.99
CA THR A 219 3.07 -24.61 5.78
C THR A 219 2.87 -23.66 6.97
N ILE A 220 2.85 -24.18 8.19
CA ILE A 220 2.66 -23.38 9.41
C ILE A 220 3.83 -22.43 9.63
N LEU A 221 5.08 -22.89 9.47
CA LEU A 221 6.27 -22.04 9.57
C LEU A 221 6.31 -20.98 8.46
N GLY A 222 5.94 -21.30 7.22
CA GLY A 222 5.92 -20.36 6.10
C GLY A 222 4.84 -19.29 6.22
N LEU A 223 3.73 -19.56 6.94
CA LEU A 223 2.74 -18.56 7.34
C LEU A 223 3.25 -17.69 8.50
N LEU A 224 3.72 -18.29 9.60
CA LEU A 224 4.12 -17.56 10.80
C LEU A 224 5.41 -16.74 10.62
N LEU A 225 6.47 -17.35 10.08
CA LEU A 225 7.72 -16.67 9.77
C LEU A 225 7.55 -15.68 8.62
N GLY A 226 6.72 -16.03 7.62
CA GLY A 226 6.37 -15.12 6.54
C GLY A 226 5.78 -13.82 7.08
N LEU A 227 4.72 -13.90 7.91
CA LEU A 227 4.08 -12.74 8.53
C LEU A 227 5.03 -11.95 9.43
N PHE A 228 5.81 -12.63 10.28
CA PHE A 228 6.77 -11.98 11.18
C PHE A 228 7.85 -11.21 10.41
N LEU A 229 8.43 -11.81 9.37
CA LEU A 229 9.52 -11.21 8.61
C LEU A 229 9.04 -10.01 7.78
N VAL A 230 7.86 -10.06 7.16
CA VAL A 230 7.33 -8.92 6.38
C VAL A 230 6.87 -7.77 7.27
N ALA A 231 6.29 -8.08 8.45
CA ALA A 231 5.92 -7.08 9.46
C ALA A 231 7.16 -6.41 10.07
N TYR A 232 8.23 -7.17 10.36
CA TYR A 232 9.49 -6.59 10.83
C TYR A 232 10.21 -5.79 9.72
N SER A 233 10.11 -6.23 8.47
CA SER A 233 10.72 -5.53 7.33
C SER A 233 10.17 -4.12 7.14
N ILE A 234 8.85 -3.89 7.29
CA ILE A 234 8.30 -2.54 7.18
C ILE A 234 8.69 -1.66 8.38
N ILE A 235 8.70 -2.21 9.61
CA ILE A 235 9.14 -1.47 10.82
C ILE A 235 10.59 -1.01 10.64
N PHE A 236 11.50 -1.92 10.24
CA PHE A 236 12.89 -1.60 9.96
C PHE A 236 13.05 -0.59 8.81
N GLY A 237 12.15 -0.63 7.82
CA GLY A 237 12.03 0.39 6.77
C GLY A 237 11.69 1.77 7.32
N VAL A 238 10.66 1.88 8.16
CA VAL A 238 10.24 3.13 8.82
C VAL A 238 11.35 3.68 9.73
N GLU A 239 12.00 2.84 10.53
CA GLU A 239 13.11 3.24 11.40
C GLU A 239 14.28 3.80 10.58
N THR A 240 14.80 3.03 9.62
CA THR A 240 15.97 3.42 8.81
C THR A 240 15.71 4.68 7.96
N ALA A 241 14.52 4.79 7.36
CA ALA A 241 14.11 5.99 6.65
C ALA A 241 14.03 7.22 7.57
N SER A 242 13.49 7.06 8.79
CA SER A 242 13.36 8.13 9.76
C SER A 242 14.72 8.66 10.24
N TYR A 243 15.68 7.76 10.49
CA TYR A 243 17.06 8.17 10.79
C TYR A 243 17.70 8.96 9.64
N VAL A 244 17.54 8.51 8.38
CA VAL A 244 18.09 9.22 7.21
C VAL A 244 17.41 10.58 6.99
N LYS A 245 16.08 10.66 7.15
CA LYS A 245 15.33 11.92 7.07
C LYS A 245 15.76 12.90 8.17
N CYS A 246 16.01 12.42 9.39
CA CYS A 246 16.57 13.21 10.49
C CYS A 246 17.98 13.73 10.17
N LEU A 247 18.89 12.87 9.68
CA LEU A 247 20.25 13.25 9.29
C LEU A 247 20.26 14.29 8.17
N TYR A 248 19.41 14.15 7.16
CA TYR A 248 19.25 15.13 6.08
C TYR A 248 18.79 16.50 6.58
N MET A 249 17.78 16.54 7.44
CA MET A 249 17.30 17.80 8.03
C MET A 249 18.36 18.43 8.95
N ARG A 250 19.05 17.62 9.77
CA ARG A 250 20.16 18.10 10.61
C ARG A 250 21.31 18.68 9.79
N SER A 251 21.60 18.11 8.62
CA SER A 251 22.62 18.61 7.70
C SER A 251 22.28 19.98 7.10
N LYS A 252 20.99 20.27 6.87
CA LYS A 252 20.51 21.61 6.46
C LYS A 252 20.49 22.66 7.57
N VAL A 253 20.64 22.26 8.83
CA VAL A 253 20.57 23.14 10.01
C VAL A 253 21.97 23.57 10.51
N ILE A 254 23.05 23.09 9.89
CA ILE A 254 24.41 23.59 10.13
C ILE A 254 24.51 25.03 9.55
N PRO A 255 24.76 26.06 10.37
CA PRO A 255 24.72 27.45 9.90
C PRO A 255 26.04 27.84 9.21
N VAL A 256 26.14 27.55 7.92
CA VAL A 256 27.01 28.34 7.03
C VAL A 256 26.41 29.74 6.90
N SER A 257 27.27 30.76 6.80
CA SER A 257 26.91 32.18 6.87
C SER A 257 25.79 32.59 5.91
N ALA A 258 24.99 33.57 6.34
CA ALA A 258 23.76 34.01 5.68
C ALA A 258 23.99 34.76 4.35
N GLU A 259 24.36 34.04 3.30
CA GLU A 259 24.49 34.61 1.95
C GLU A 259 23.97 33.65 0.87
N SER A 260 23.41 34.20 -0.19
CA SER A 260 22.65 33.48 -1.22
C SER A 260 21.43 32.67 -0.70
N ARG A 261 20.38 33.36 -0.21
CA ARG A 261 19.00 32.82 -0.21
C ARG A 261 18.44 32.71 -1.64
N ARG A 262 19.19 32.09 -2.54
CA ARG A 262 18.69 31.50 -3.80
C ARG A 262 18.39 30.03 -3.53
N GLN A 263 17.41 29.79 -2.67
CA GLN A 263 16.70 28.51 -2.72
C GLN A 263 15.98 28.49 -4.07
N GLY A 264 16.63 27.88 -5.07
CA GLY A 264 16.03 27.70 -6.37
C GLY A 264 14.73 26.95 -6.17
N SER A 265 13.61 27.57 -6.55
CA SER A 265 12.40 26.82 -6.86
C SER A 265 12.79 25.86 -7.98
N PHE A 266 13.02 24.60 -7.65
CA PHE A 266 13.49 23.61 -8.62
C PHE A 266 12.29 23.19 -9.48
N ASN A 267 11.94 24.10 -10.38
CA ASN A 267 10.81 24.16 -11.29
C ASN A 267 9.79 23.02 -11.14
N GLY A 268 9.01 23.04 -10.05
CA GLY A 268 7.96 22.05 -9.69
C GLY A 268 6.72 22.12 -10.60
N ASN A 269 6.97 22.34 -11.89
CA ASN A 269 6.02 22.87 -12.85
C ASN A 269 6.11 22.18 -14.22
N ILE A 270 7.20 21.46 -14.57
CA ILE A 270 7.27 20.71 -15.84
C ILE A 270 6.06 19.77 -15.98
N MET A 271 5.73 19.06 -14.90
CA MET A 271 4.60 18.14 -14.83
C MET A 271 3.22 18.83 -14.97
N LYS A 272 3.12 20.09 -14.50
CA LYS A 272 1.87 20.89 -14.51
C LYS A 272 1.71 21.75 -15.76
N GLN A 273 2.81 22.12 -16.42
CA GLN A 273 2.84 22.94 -17.62
C GLN A 273 2.59 22.12 -18.89
N HIS A 274 3.01 20.85 -18.93
CA HIS A 274 2.88 20.00 -20.11
C HIS A 274 2.35 18.57 -19.79
N PRO A 275 1.18 18.41 -19.14
CA PRO A 275 0.63 17.08 -18.81
C PRO A 275 0.41 16.21 -20.05
N ILE A 276 -0.03 16.78 -21.18
CA ILE A 276 -0.25 16.04 -22.44
C ILE A 276 1.07 15.46 -22.98
N PHE A 277 2.18 16.21 -22.92
CA PHE A 277 3.49 15.70 -23.33
C PHE A 277 3.96 14.55 -22.42
N LEU A 278 3.73 14.67 -21.11
CA LEU A 278 4.05 13.61 -20.16
C LEU A 278 3.22 12.34 -20.40
N ILE A 279 1.92 12.46 -20.65
CA ILE A 279 1.05 11.33 -21.04
C ILE A 279 1.60 10.66 -22.30
N VAL A 280 1.85 11.41 -23.37
CA VAL A 280 2.38 10.84 -24.62
C VAL A 280 3.72 10.13 -24.39
N LEU A 281 4.62 10.71 -23.59
CA LEU A 281 5.91 10.10 -23.24
C LEU A 281 5.74 8.80 -22.44
N LEU A 282 4.86 8.78 -21.43
CA LEU A 282 4.59 7.59 -20.61
C LEU A 282 3.87 6.50 -21.41
N MET A 283 2.89 6.85 -22.23
CA MET A 283 2.23 5.93 -23.17
C MET A 283 3.22 5.35 -24.19
N MET A 284 4.19 6.13 -24.68
CA MET A 284 5.28 5.63 -25.54
C MET A 284 6.20 4.65 -24.79
N ILE A 285 6.52 4.92 -23.53
CA ILE A 285 7.31 4.01 -22.68
C ILE A 285 6.54 2.71 -22.41
N LEU A 286 5.27 2.80 -22.01
CA LEU A 286 4.40 1.66 -21.72
C LEU A 286 4.15 0.81 -22.98
N GLY A 287 3.83 1.45 -24.10
CA GLY A 287 3.69 0.79 -25.41
C GLY A 287 4.99 0.13 -25.87
N GLY A 288 6.14 0.76 -25.61
CA GLY A 288 7.46 0.17 -25.83
C GLY A 288 7.72 -1.06 -24.97
N LEU A 289 7.39 -1.02 -23.68
CA LEU A 289 7.52 -2.15 -22.75
C LEU A 289 6.61 -3.33 -23.13
N TRP A 290 5.35 -3.06 -23.52
CA TRP A 290 4.43 -4.09 -24.02
C TRP A 290 4.85 -4.66 -25.37
N CYS A 291 5.30 -3.81 -26.32
CA CYS A 291 5.81 -4.26 -27.61
C CYS A 291 7.06 -5.14 -27.45
N MET A 292 8.02 -4.71 -26.62
CA MET A 292 9.20 -5.52 -26.27
C MET A 292 8.79 -6.85 -25.63
N SER A 293 7.85 -6.82 -24.68
CA SER A 293 7.34 -8.03 -24.03
C SER A 293 6.71 -8.99 -25.05
N GLY A 294 5.79 -8.52 -25.91
CA GLY A 294 5.16 -9.36 -26.94
C GLY A 294 6.13 -9.91 -28.00
N VAL A 295 7.16 -9.14 -28.37
CA VAL A 295 8.21 -9.59 -29.31
C VAL A 295 9.13 -10.64 -28.68
N LEU A 296 9.42 -10.55 -27.38
CA LEU A 296 10.23 -11.55 -26.68
C LEU A 296 9.40 -12.79 -26.31
N GLU A 297 8.14 -12.60 -25.92
CA GLU A 297 7.16 -13.66 -25.67
C GLU A 297 6.99 -14.53 -26.93
N ASN A 298 6.60 -13.97 -28.07
CA ASN A 298 6.43 -14.70 -29.33
C ASN A 298 7.71 -15.43 -29.81
N LYS A 299 8.91 -14.95 -29.43
CA LYS A 299 10.18 -15.64 -29.72
C LYS A 299 10.40 -16.85 -28.83
N GLU A 300 10.07 -16.75 -27.54
CA GLU A 300 10.37 -17.78 -26.52
C GLU A 300 9.18 -18.70 -26.21
N PHE A 301 7.97 -18.39 -26.69
CA PHE A 301 6.73 -19.13 -26.38
C PHE A 301 6.80 -20.60 -26.81
N LYS A 302 7.42 -20.88 -27.96
CA LYS A 302 7.59 -22.24 -28.50
C LYS A 302 8.46 -23.13 -27.62
N ASP A 303 9.33 -22.54 -26.80
CA ASP A 303 10.20 -23.25 -25.86
C ASP A 303 9.50 -23.52 -24.51
N GLY A 304 8.28 -22.98 -24.30
CA GLY A 304 7.51 -23.11 -23.04
C GLY A 304 8.21 -22.53 -21.80
N GLY A 305 9.28 -21.75 -21.99
CA GLY A 305 10.26 -21.48 -20.96
C GLY A 305 9.83 -20.44 -19.92
N SER A 306 10.52 -20.46 -18.77
CA SER A 306 10.30 -19.48 -17.68
C SER A 306 10.63 -18.01 -18.04
N ARG A 307 11.01 -17.72 -19.30
CA ARG A 307 11.19 -16.36 -19.84
C ARG A 307 9.96 -15.90 -20.63
N ALA A 308 9.38 -16.74 -21.50
CA ALA A 308 8.07 -16.48 -22.13
C ALA A 308 6.97 -16.21 -21.08
N GLN A 309 6.97 -16.99 -19.99
CA GLN A 309 6.08 -16.78 -18.85
C GLN A 309 6.27 -15.42 -18.16
N LEU A 310 7.51 -14.89 -18.13
CA LEU A 310 7.81 -13.56 -17.60
C LEU A 310 7.30 -12.45 -18.53
N TRP A 311 7.56 -12.56 -19.83
CA TRP A 311 7.13 -11.53 -20.79
C TRP A 311 5.61 -11.45 -20.89
N LEU A 312 4.92 -12.58 -20.93
CA LEU A 312 3.46 -12.61 -20.86
C LEU A 312 2.94 -12.03 -19.52
N ALA A 313 3.62 -12.31 -18.40
CA ALA A 313 3.32 -11.71 -17.10
C ALA A 313 3.53 -10.19 -17.05
N CYS A 314 4.51 -9.64 -17.79
CA CYS A 314 4.69 -8.18 -17.95
C CYS A 314 3.55 -7.55 -18.78
N ILE A 315 2.97 -8.27 -19.75
CA ILE A 315 1.78 -7.80 -20.49
C ILE A 315 0.56 -7.77 -19.57
N VAL A 316 0.29 -8.84 -18.81
CA VAL A 316 -0.94 -8.94 -18.00
C VAL A 316 -0.86 -8.30 -16.60
N GLY A 317 0.35 -8.01 -16.10
CA GLY A 317 0.57 -7.44 -14.77
C GLY A 317 -0.12 -6.09 -14.51
N PRO A 318 -0.05 -5.09 -15.42
CA PRO A 318 -0.72 -3.80 -15.25
C PRO A 318 -2.22 -3.87 -14.93
N PHE A 319 -2.97 -4.77 -15.57
CA PHE A 319 -4.40 -4.93 -15.28
C PHE A 319 -4.65 -5.33 -13.81
N GLY A 320 -3.75 -6.13 -13.21
CA GLY A 320 -3.82 -6.49 -11.79
C GLY A 320 -3.63 -5.28 -10.88
N VAL A 321 -2.69 -4.39 -11.23
CA VAL A 321 -2.48 -3.12 -10.50
C VAL A 321 -3.72 -2.25 -10.56
N TRP A 322 -4.27 -2.02 -11.75
CA TRP A 322 -5.45 -1.17 -11.95
C TRP A 322 -6.68 -1.72 -11.20
N ILE A 323 -6.91 -3.04 -11.23
CA ILE A 323 -8.00 -3.67 -10.46
C ILE A 323 -7.76 -3.51 -8.95
N ARG A 324 -6.53 -3.68 -8.45
CA ARG A 324 -6.20 -3.45 -7.04
C ARG A 324 -6.43 -2.00 -6.62
N TRP A 325 -5.99 -1.02 -7.41
CA TRP A 325 -6.20 0.41 -7.14
C TRP A 325 -7.69 0.79 -7.15
N TYR A 326 -8.46 0.23 -8.09
CA TYR A 326 -9.91 0.37 -8.15
C TYR A 326 -10.64 -0.32 -6.98
N LEU A 327 -10.06 -1.37 -6.38
CA LEU A 327 -10.56 -1.98 -5.14
C LEU A 327 -10.16 -1.17 -3.90
N ALA A 328 -8.94 -0.63 -3.84
CA ALA A 328 -8.39 0.15 -2.72
C ALA A 328 -9.29 1.34 -2.32
N ARG A 329 -10.07 1.89 -3.27
CA ARG A 329 -11.08 2.93 -2.99
C ARG A 329 -12.17 2.53 -1.98
N LEU A 330 -12.26 1.26 -1.59
CA LEU A 330 -13.13 0.73 -0.54
C LEU A 330 -12.51 0.77 0.87
N ASN A 331 -11.18 0.88 0.99
CA ASN A 331 -10.48 1.04 2.27
C ASN A 331 -11.03 2.27 3.02
N GLY A 332 -11.39 2.15 4.30
CA GLY A 332 -11.94 3.25 5.09
C GLY A 332 -13.42 3.60 4.87
N ARG A 333 -14.13 3.00 3.90
CA ARG A 333 -15.57 3.26 3.74
C ARG A 333 -16.45 2.56 4.80
N GLY A 334 -15.92 1.52 5.44
CA GLY A 334 -16.71 0.63 6.29
C GLY A 334 -17.78 -0.16 5.50
N LEU A 335 -18.67 -0.81 6.25
CA LEU A 335 -19.70 -1.72 5.75
C LEU A 335 -21.11 -1.21 6.07
N GLY A 336 -21.97 -1.22 5.06
CA GLY A 336 -23.37 -0.81 5.15
C GLY A 336 -23.57 0.70 5.30
N LYS A 337 -24.84 1.15 5.35
CA LYS A 337 -25.19 2.59 5.44
C LYS A 337 -24.70 3.29 6.71
N SER A 338 -24.31 2.54 7.74
CA SER A 338 -23.79 3.05 9.01
C SER A 338 -22.25 3.11 9.08
N GLY A 339 -21.52 2.68 8.03
CA GLY A 339 -20.07 2.71 8.02
C GLY A 339 -19.40 1.85 9.11
N SER A 340 -19.94 0.67 9.41
CA SER A 340 -19.34 -0.20 10.45
C SER A 340 -17.96 -0.73 10.00
N LEU A 341 -17.05 -1.02 10.93
CA LEU A 341 -15.71 -1.57 10.63
C LEU A 341 -14.85 -0.69 9.68
N LYS A 342 -14.95 0.65 9.72
CA LYS A 342 -14.13 1.53 8.87
C LYS A 342 -12.62 1.22 8.92
N TRP A 343 -12.12 0.90 10.12
CA TRP A 343 -10.72 0.52 10.38
C TRP A 343 -10.19 -0.62 9.50
N LEU A 344 -11.05 -1.40 8.85
CA LEU A 344 -10.68 -2.54 8.03
C LEU A 344 -10.44 -2.14 6.56
N PRO A 345 -9.24 -2.39 5.98
CA PRO A 345 -8.96 -2.13 4.57
C PRO A 345 -9.67 -3.13 3.64
N PHE A 346 -10.98 -2.92 3.42
CA PHE A 346 -11.82 -3.82 2.61
C PHE A 346 -11.32 -4.01 1.17
N GLY A 347 -10.75 -2.96 0.55
CA GLY A 347 -10.20 -3.03 -0.80
C GLY A 347 -8.99 -3.95 -0.89
N THR A 348 -7.99 -3.73 -0.02
CA THR A 348 -6.78 -4.56 0.06
C THR A 348 -7.12 -5.99 0.48
N LEU A 349 -8.07 -6.18 1.40
CA LEU A 349 -8.61 -7.49 1.79
C LEU A 349 -9.23 -8.24 0.61
N ILE A 350 -10.16 -7.61 -0.12
CA ILE A 350 -10.84 -8.22 -1.27
C ILE A 350 -9.84 -8.55 -2.37
N ALA A 351 -8.89 -7.67 -2.66
CA ALA A 351 -7.85 -7.90 -3.66
C ALA A 351 -6.98 -9.12 -3.32
N ASN A 352 -6.51 -9.24 -2.07
CA ASN A 352 -5.70 -10.37 -1.61
C ASN A 352 -6.46 -11.70 -1.59
N VAL A 353 -7.67 -11.74 -1.01
CA VAL A 353 -8.47 -12.97 -0.90
C VAL A 353 -8.94 -13.45 -2.28
N SER A 354 -9.42 -12.54 -3.15
CA SER A 354 -9.85 -12.91 -4.51
C SER A 354 -8.69 -13.41 -5.36
N ALA A 355 -7.54 -12.72 -5.37
CA ALA A 355 -6.35 -13.15 -6.10
C ALA A 355 -5.85 -14.53 -5.63
N ALA A 356 -5.88 -14.81 -4.33
CA ALA A 356 -5.54 -16.12 -3.78
C ALA A 356 -6.50 -17.23 -4.25
N CYS A 357 -7.82 -16.97 -4.24
CA CYS A 357 -8.83 -17.93 -4.71
C CYS A 357 -8.71 -18.20 -6.23
N THR A 358 -8.53 -17.16 -7.04
CA THR A 358 -8.33 -17.33 -8.49
C THR A 358 -6.99 -18.01 -8.78
N MET A 359 -5.94 -17.78 -7.98
CA MET A 359 -4.65 -18.45 -8.17
C MET A 359 -4.74 -19.94 -7.89
N ALA A 360 -5.47 -20.34 -6.84
CA ALA A 360 -5.78 -21.73 -6.53
C ALA A 360 -6.60 -22.39 -7.66
N ALA A 361 -7.63 -21.72 -8.18
CA ALA A 361 -8.45 -22.22 -9.29
C ALA A 361 -7.62 -22.44 -10.57
N LEU A 362 -6.72 -21.50 -10.88
CA LEU A 362 -5.78 -21.63 -11.99
C LEU A 362 -4.76 -22.75 -11.77
N ALA A 363 -4.29 -22.97 -10.54
CA ALA A 363 -3.38 -24.07 -10.21
C ALA A 363 -4.06 -25.44 -10.41
N SER A 364 -5.35 -25.56 -10.06
CA SER A 364 -6.17 -26.74 -10.35
C SER A 364 -6.33 -26.95 -11.86
N LEU A 365 -6.68 -25.90 -12.62
CA LEU A 365 -6.82 -25.96 -14.09
C LEU A 365 -5.54 -26.46 -14.78
N LYS A 366 -4.39 -25.91 -14.39
CA LYS A 366 -3.07 -26.30 -14.91
C LYS A 366 -2.80 -27.80 -14.72
N ARG A 367 -3.04 -28.32 -13.51
CA ARG A 367 -2.83 -29.73 -13.16
C ARG A 367 -3.78 -30.68 -13.91
N THR A 368 -4.98 -30.22 -14.27
CA THR A 368 -5.96 -31.01 -15.06
C THR A 368 -5.62 -31.01 -16.55
N VAL A 369 -5.31 -29.85 -17.15
CA VAL A 369 -5.16 -29.70 -18.60
C VAL A 369 -3.82 -30.22 -19.14
N LYS A 370 -2.72 -30.07 -18.39
CA LYS A 370 -1.40 -30.66 -18.71
C LYS A 370 -0.89 -30.39 -20.14
N THR A 371 -1.03 -29.16 -20.66
CA THR A 371 -0.49 -28.76 -21.97
C THR A 371 0.43 -27.55 -21.85
N THR A 372 1.58 -27.56 -22.55
CA THR A 372 2.62 -26.52 -22.46
C THR A 372 2.10 -25.09 -22.68
N ASN A 373 1.14 -24.93 -23.60
CA ASN A 373 0.52 -23.63 -23.88
C ASN A 373 -0.37 -23.17 -22.71
N CYS A 374 -1.20 -24.07 -22.15
CA CYS A 374 -2.01 -23.78 -20.98
C CYS A 374 -1.12 -23.48 -19.76
N ASP A 375 -0.12 -24.31 -19.50
CA ASP A 375 0.86 -24.11 -18.44
C ASP A 375 1.58 -22.75 -18.56
N THR A 376 1.96 -22.33 -19.77
CA THR A 376 2.63 -21.04 -20.01
C THR A 376 1.68 -19.87 -19.72
N ILE A 377 0.48 -19.88 -20.31
CA ILE A 377 -0.54 -18.82 -20.13
C ILE A 377 -0.98 -18.73 -18.67
N VAL A 378 -1.27 -19.87 -18.02
CA VAL A 378 -1.72 -19.93 -16.63
C VAL A 378 -0.62 -19.45 -15.69
N THR A 379 0.63 -19.87 -15.88
CA THR A 379 1.75 -19.41 -15.04
C THR A 379 1.98 -17.90 -15.19
N ALA A 380 1.81 -17.35 -16.40
CA ALA A 380 1.89 -15.91 -16.63
C ALA A 380 0.74 -15.11 -15.99
N LEU A 381 -0.49 -15.63 -16.02
CA LEU A 381 -1.64 -15.05 -15.32
C LEU A 381 -1.49 -15.11 -13.80
N GLN A 382 -0.96 -16.22 -13.26
CA GLN A 382 -0.65 -16.34 -11.84
C GLN A 382 0.46 -15.37 -11.43
N PHE A 383 1.59 -15.37 -12.14
CA PHE A 383 2.77 -14.57 -11.77
C PHE A 383 2.58 -13.07 -12.01
N GLY A 384 1.98 -12.69 -13.15
CA GLY A 384 1.68 -11.32 -13.54
C GLY A 384 0.39 -10.83 -12.90
N LEU A 385 -0.75 -11.12 -13.54
CA LEU A 385 -2.07 -10.55 -13.20
C LEU A 385 -2.43 -10.74 -11.71
N LEU A 386 -2.46 -11.99 -11.23
CA LEU A 386 -2.85 -12.29 -9.85
C LEU A 386 -1.76 -11.95 -8.84
N GLY A 387 -0.49 -11.97 -9.26
CA GLY A 387 0.64 -11.47 -8.48
C GLY A 387 0.44 -10.00 -8.14
N CYS A 388 0.24 -9.16 -9.16
CA CYS A 388 0.08 -7.70 -9.05
C CYS A 388 -1.26 -7.23 -8.49
N LEU A 389 -2.33 -8.03 -8.65
CA LEU A 389 -3.62 -7.81 -8.00
C LEU A 389 -3.52 -7.99 -6.48
N SER A 390 -2.69 -8.92 -6.02
CA SER A 390 -2.37 -9.09 -4.60
C SER A 390 -1.25 -8.13 -4.15
N THR A 391 -1.07 -7.94 -2.85
CA THR A 391 0.03 -7.16 -2.27
C THR A 391 0.31 -7.58 -0.82
N VAL A 392 1.59 -7.60 -0.45
CA VAL A 392 2.03 -7.70 0.96
C VAL A 392 2.54 -6.35 1.46
N SER A 393 3.09 -5.49 0.59
CA SER A 393 3.57 -4.15 0.94
C SER A 393 2.46 -3.23 1.48
N THR A 394 1.33 -3.11 0.77
CA THR A 394 0.18 -2.31 1.21
C THR A 394 -0.48 -2.90 2.45
N TYR A 395 -0.70 -4.21 2.44
CA TYR A 395 -1.22 -4.99 3.58
C TYR A 395 -0.38 -4.78 4.86
N MET A 396 0.95 -4.71 4.74
CA MET A 396 1.84 -4.42 5.87
C MET A 396 1.86 -2.95 6.29
N ALA A 397 1.66 -1.99 5.39
CA ALA A 397 1.49 -0.58 5.76
C ALA A 397 0.24 -0.37 6.62
N GLU A 398 -0.87 -0.99 6.22
CA GLU A 398 -2.14 -0.98 6.95
C GLU A 398 -2.02 -1.73 8.30
N PHE A 399 -1.39 -2.90 8.31
CA PHE A 399 -1.11 -3.67 9.54
C PHE A 399 -0.21 -2.88 10.52
N ASN A 400 0.79 -2.14 10.03
CA ASN A 400 1.67 -1.33 10.87
C ASN A 400 0.90 -0.15 11.48
N ALA A 401 0.09 0.57 10.70
CA ALA A 401 -0.75 1.66 11.22
C ALA A 401 -1.71 1.16 12.33
N MET A 402 -2.33 -0.01 12.16
CA MET A 402 -3.16 -0.64 13.21
C MET A 402 -2.38 -1.09 14.46
N ARG A 403 -1.05 -1.16 14.42
CA ARG A 403 -0.18 -1.40 15.59
C ARG A 403 0.33 -0.12 16.24
N GLU A 404 0.34 0.99 15.51
CA GLU A 404 0.73 2.31 16.04
C GLU A 404 -0.48 3.03 16.70
N SER A 405 -1.71 2.81 16.19
CA SER A 405 -2.96 3.41 16.70
C SER A 405 -3.50 2.80 18.02
N GLY A 406 -2.61 2.32 18.89
CA GLY A 406 -2.90 1.72 20.22
C GLY A 406 -3.73 0.42 20.26
N CYS A 407 -4.55 0.15 19.25
CA CYS A 407 -5.54 -0.93 19.20
C CYS A 407 -4.98 -2.20 18.54
N ASN A 408 -3.83 -2.68 19.01
CA ASN A 408 -3.03 -3.77 18.42
C ASN A 408 -3.81 -5.02 17.99
N TRP A 409 -4.96 -5.33 18.61
CA TRP A 409 -5.83 -6.44 18.23
C TRP A 409 -6.41 -6.28 16.81
N ARG A 410 -6.66 -5.04 16.34
CA ARG A 410 -7.16 -4.74 14.97
C ARG A 410 -6.20 -5.29 13.92
N ALA A 411 -4.90 -5.08 14.11
CA ALA A 411 -3.85 -5.58 13.21
C ALA A 411 -3.87 -7.12 13.10
N TYR A 412 -3.92 -7.83 14.23
CA TYR A 412 -3.97 -9.30 14.23
C TYR A 412 -5.30 -9.84 13.71
N ALA A 413 -6.43 -9.18 14.00
CA ALA A 413 -7.72 -9.53 13.43
C ALA A 413 -7.74 -9.36 11.90
N TYR A 414 -7.10 -8.31 11.38
CA TYR A 414 -6.93 -8.08 9.94
C TYR A 414 -6.01 -9.13 9.29
N ALA A 415 -4.91 -9.50 9.96
CA ALA A 415 -4.05 -10.57 9.48
C ALA A 415 -4.78 -11.92 9.42
N MET A 416 -5.55 -12.26 10.45
CA MET A 416 -6.37 -13.47 10.46
C MET A 416 -7.49 -13.44 9.42
N SER A 417 -8.18 -12.31 9.21
CA SER A 417 -9.23 -12.19 8.19
C SER A 417 -8.69 -12.19 6.75
N THR A 418 -7.40 -11.87 6.55
CA THR A 418 -6.74 -11.98 5.25
C THR A 418 -6.22 -13.41 4.99
N HIS A 419 -5.53 -14.02 5.96
CA HIS A 419 -4.93 -15.35 5.80
C HIS A 419 -5.94 -16.50 5.90
N LEU A 420 -6.83 -16.52 6.90
CA LEU A 420 -7.67 -17.69 7.16
C LEU A 420 -8.67 -17.98 6.03
N PRO A 421 -9.42 -17.01 5.47
CA PRO A 421 -10.28 -17.27 4.32
C PRO A 421 -9.49 -17.65 3.06
N SER A 422 -8.35 -17.01 2.80
CA SER A 422 -7.50 -17.32 1.64
C SER A 422 -6.95 -18.75 1.67
N PHE A 423 -6.58 -19.25 2.84
CA PHE A 423 -6.10 -20.61 3.00
C PHE A 423 -7.25 -21.63 3.00
N LEU A 424 -8.38 -21.35 3.66
CA LEU A 424 -9.54 -22.25 3.67
C LEU A 424 -10.18 -22.39 2.29
N LEU A 425 -10.46 -21.28 1.59
CA LEU A 425 -11.02 -21.31 0.23
C LEU A 425 -10.02 -21.93 -0.75
N GLY A 426 -8.73 -21.60 -0.63
CA GLY A 426 -7.68 -22.26 -1.40
C GLY A 426 -7.58 -23.77 -1.15
N THR A 427 -7.80 -24.23 0.08
CA THR A 427 -7.85 -25.66 0.42
C THR A 427 -9.03 -26.34 -0.28
N LEU A 428 -10.21 -25.71 -0.32
CA LEU A 428 -11.38 -26.24 -1.02
C LEU A 428 -11.24 -26.23 -2.56
N ILE A 429 -10.58 -25.21 -3.12
CA ILE A 429 -10.45 -24.99 -4.57
C ILE A 429 -9.29 -25.79 -5.20
N TYR A 430 -8.21 -26.00 -4.44
CA TYR A 430 -6.99 -26.66 -4.90
C TYR A 430 -6.68 -27.95 -4.14
N SER A 431 -6.53 -27.89 -2.82
CA SER A 431 -6.02 -29.04 -2.05
C SER A 431 -6.99 -30.23 -2.06
N VAL A 432 -8.30 -30.01 -1.87
CA VAL A 432 -9.31 -31.08 -1.87
C VAL A 432 -9.40 -31.79 -3.22
N PRO A 433 -9.55 -31.11 -4.38
CA PRO A 433 -9.49 -31.77 -5.69
C PRO A 433 -8.17 -32.52 -5.94
N VAL A 434 -7.04 -32.01 -5.45
CA VAL A 434 -5.74 -32.69 -5.61
C VAL A 434 -5.63 -33.93 -4.72
N TRP A 435 -6.21 -33.93 -3.52
CA TRP A 435 -6.27 -35.11 -2.66
C TRP A 435 -7.21 -36.17 -3.21
N CYS A 436 -8.42 -35.80 -3.66
CA CYS A 436 -9.36 -36.74 -4.27
C CYS A 436 -8.74 -37.44 -5.50
N ASN A 437 -8.20 -36.66 -6.45
CA ASN A 437 -7.53 -37.16 -7.66
C ASN A 437 -6.14 -37.80 -7.39
N ALA A 438 -5.85 -38.21 -6.16
CA ALA A 438 -4.67 -38.97 -5.74
C ALA A 438 -5.05 -40.24 -4.95
N PHE A 439 -6.34 -40.52 -4.77
CA PHE A 439 -6.87 -41.80 -4.27
C PHE A 439 -7.54 -42.64 -5.39
N ASP A 440 -7.69 -42.07 -6.58
CA ASP A 440 -8.02 -42.75 -7.86
C ASP A 440 -6.73 -43.10 -8.64
#